data_AF-A0A420XUW0-F1
#
_entry.id   AF-A0A420XUW0-F1
#
_cell.length_a   1.000
_cell.length_b   1.000
_cell.length_c   1.000
_cell.angle_alpha   90.00
_cell.angle_beta   90.00
_cell.angle_gamma   90.00
#
_symmetry.space_group_name_H-M   'P 1'
#
loop_
_entity.id
_entity.type
_entity.pdbx_description
1 polymer ?
#
loop_
_entity_poly.entity_id
_entity_poly.type
_entity_poly.pdbx_seq_one_letter_code
_entity_poly.pdbx_strand_id
1 'polypeptide(L)' 'MFALMHASDHGSYAALDVAQWSFWVLSQAHVAATGQSSLGLNRVKALAGEPIPYGLLAAGIRAAASA' A
#
# COMPACT_ATOMS: atom_id res chain seq x y z
N MET A 1 -0.74 5.97 -1.56
CA MET A 1 -0.90 4.70 -0.82
C MET A 1 -1.33 3.65 -1.81
N PHE A 2 -0.81 2.43 -1.67
CA PHE A 2 -1.18 1.27 -2.47
C PHE A 2 -1.79 0.22 -1.54
N ALA A 3 -2.89 -0.39 -1.97
CA ALA A 3 -3.59 -1.43 -1.23
C ALA A 3 -3.77 -2.66 -2.11
N LEU A 4 -3.57 -3.84 -1.55
CA LEU A 4 -3.82 -5.12 -2.20
C LEU A 4 -4.81 -5.93 -1.37
N MET A 5 -5.92 -6.33 -1.99
CA MET A 5 -6.85 -7.32 -1.46
C MET A 5 -6.32 -8.73 -1.78
N HIS A 6 -6.31 -9.61 -0.77
CA HIS A 6 -5.86 -11.00 -0.94
C HIS A 6 -6.99 -11.97 -1.28
N ALA A 7 -8.24 -11.66 -0.95
CA ALA A 7 -9.37 -12.48 -1.37
C ALA A 7 -9.46 -12.53 -2.89
N SER A 8 -9.33 -13.74 -3.45
CA SER A 8 -9.33 -13.99 -4.89
C SER A 8 -10.69 -14.43 -5.42
N ASP A 9 -11.65 -14.68 -4.53
CA ASP A 9 -13.01 -15.09 -4.86
C ASP A 9 -14.03 -14.38 -3.94
N HIS A 10 -15.29 -14.43 -4.34
CA HIS A 10 -16.35 -13.73 -3.63
C HIS A 10 -16.70 -14.37 -2.27
N GLY A 11 -16.52 -15.68 -2.12
CA GLY A 11 -16.86 -16.41 -0.89
C GLY A 11 -15.85 -16.20 0.23
N SER A 12 -14.59 -15.93 -0.10
CA SER A 12 -13.53 -15.60 0.87
C SER A 12 -13.47 -14.11 1.24
N TYR A 13 -14.10 -13.24 0.45
CA TYR A 13 -14.11 -11.80 0.71
C TYR A 13 -14.92 -11.45 1.96
N ALA A 14 -14.26 -10.88 2.96
CA ALA A 14 -14.89 -10.31 4.14
C ALA A 14 -14.61 -8.80 4.19
N ALA A 15 -15.60 -8.00 3.79
CA ALA A 15 -15.44 -6.55 3.58
C ALA A 15 -14.89 -5.77 4.79
N LEU A 16 -15.14 -6.25 6.01
CA LEU A 16 -14.70 -5.61 7.26
C LEU A 16 -13.44 -6.24 7.85
N ASP A 17 -12.92 -7.33 7.25
CA ASP A 17 -11.70 -7.97 7.70
C ASP A 17 -10.48 -7.27 7.09
N VAL A 18 -9.91 -6.35 7.85
CA VAL A 18 -8.72 -5.59 7.45
C VAL A 18 -7.46 -6.46 7.34
N ALA A 19 -7.46 -7.69 7.86
CA ALA A 19 -6.36 -8.62 7.70
C ALA A 19 -6.26 -9.16 6.26
N GLN A 20 -7.33 -9.05 5.46
CA GLN A 20 -7.33 -9.41 4.04
C GLN A 20 -6.61 -8.39 3.14
N TRP A 21 -6.03 -7.34 3.72
CA TRP A 21 -5.38 -6.26 3.00
C TRP A 21 -3.90 -6.12 3.37
N SER A 22 -3.09 -5.81 2.36
CA SER A 22 -1.74 -5.30 2.56
C SER A 22 -1.62 -3.88 2.04
N PHE A 23 -0.92 -3.04 2.81
CA PHE A 23 -0.76 -1.62 2.48
C PHE A 23 0.71 -1.25 2.33
N TRP A 24 1.02 -0.46 1.32
CA TRP A 24 2.31 0.18 1.15
C TRP A 24 2.12 1.69 1.02
N VAL A 25 3.04 2.45 1.61
CA VAL A 25 3.01 3.91 1.56
C VAL A 25 4.36 4.39 1.03
N LEU A 26 4.29 5.25 0.02
CA LEU A 26 5.42 5.98 -0.56
C LEU A 26 5.10 7.46 -0.46
N SER A 27 6.12 8.29 -0.26
CA SER A 27 5.97 9.75 -0.35
C SER A 27 5.73 10.19 -1.78
N GLN A 28 5.19 11.40 -1.95
CA GLN A 28 4.97 11.98 -3.27
C GLN A 28 6.28 12.07 -4.07
N ALA A 29 7.39 12.45 -3.41
CA ALA A 29 8.70 12.55 -4.03
C ALA A 29 9.17 11.21 -4.62
N HIS A 30 9.00 10.10 -3.89
CA HIS A 30 9.36 8.77 -4.39
C HIS A 30 8.53 8.36 -5.60
N VAL A 31 7.22 8.62 -5.58
CA VAL A 31 6.35 8.32 -6.72
C VAL A 31 6.72 9.19 -7.93
N ALA A 32 6.89 10.50 -7.73
CA ALA A 32 7.27 11.43 -8.80
C ALA A 32 8.61 11.08 -9.45
N ALA A 33 9.61 10.66 -8.65
CA ALA A 33 10.92 10.23 -9.15
C ALA A 33 10.86 9.03 -10.10
N THR A 34 9.78 8.24 -10.08
CA THR A 34 9.58 7.15 -11.04
C THR A 34 9.18 7.65 -12.44
N GLY A 35 8.58 8.84 -12.55
CA GLY A 35 8.01 9.35 -13.79
C GLY A 35 6.81 8.56 -14.32
N GLN A 36 6.24 7.65 -13.52
CA GLN A 36 5.13 6.79 -13.94
C GLN A 36 3.80 7.25 -13.34
N SER A 37 2.73 7.12 -14.12
CA SER A 37 1.35 7.36 -13.65
C SER A 37 0.74 6.16 -12.91
N SER A 38 1.36 4.98 -13.03
CA SER A 38 0.99 3.76 -12.31
C SER A 38 2.25 2.96 -11.95
N LEU A 39 2.19 2.20 -10.84
CA LEU A 39 3.27 1.32 -10.40
C LEU A 39 2.73 -0.10 -10.23
N GLY A 40 3.41 -1.06 -10.85
CA GLY A 40 3.15 -2.48 -10.61
C GLY A 40 3.54 -2.89 -9.19
N LEU A 41 2.88 -3.90 -8.63
CA LEU A 41 3.07 -4.33 -7.24
C LEU A 41 4.53 -4.68 -6.91
N ASN A 42 5.25 -5.35 -7.81
CA ASN A 42 6.68 -5.66 -7.59
C ASN A 42 7.52 -4.39 -7.44
N ARG A 43 7.21 -3.33 -8.19
CA ARG A 43 7.90 -2.04 -8.09
C ARG A 43 7.56 -1.33 -6.78
N VAL A 44 6.29 -1.39 -6.36
CA VAL A 44 5.85 -0.86 -5.06
C VAL A 44 6.60 -1.55 -3.92
N LYS A 45 6.66 -2.89 -3.91
CA LYS A 45 7.42 -3.66 -2.91
C LYS A 45 8.90 -3.29 -2.89
N ALA A 46 9.52 -3.15 -4.06
CA ALA A 46 10.94 -2.77 -4.14
C ALA A 46 11.23 -1.35 -3.60
N LEU A 47 10.27 -0.42 -3.71
CA LEU A 47 10.44 0.96 -3.25
C LEU A 47 10.02 1.16 -1.79
N ALA A 48 8.93 0.51 -1.36
CA ALA A 48 8.34 0.71 -0.04
C ALA A 48 8.79 -0.33 0.99
N GLY A 49 9.36 -1.46 0.55
CA GLY A 49 9.70 -2.60 1.40
C GLY A 49 8.48 -3.43 1.80
N GLU A 50 8.46 -3.87 3.05
CA GLU A 50 7.37 -4.69 3.60
C GLU A 50 6.06 -3.90 3.76
N PRO A 51 4.90 -4.56 3.60
CA PRO A 51 3.63 -3.91 3.84
C PRO A 51 3.48 -3.54 5.31
N ILE A 52 2.79 -2.43 5.56
CA ILE A 52 2.43 -2.01 6.91
C ILE A 52 1.04 -2.54 7.28
N PRO A 53 0.84 -2.96 8.55
CA PRO A 53 -0.47 -3.38 9.03
C PRO A 53 -1.44 -2.19 9.09
N TYR A 54 -2.75 -2.48 8.99
CA TYR A 54 -3.80 -1.46 8.99
C TYR A 54 -3.70 -0.49 10.18
N GLY A 55 -3.39 -1.00 11.38
CA GLY A 55 -3.24 -0.19 12.59
C GLY A 55 -2.14 0.87 12.52
N LEU A 56 -1.15 0.72 11.63
CA LEU A 56 -0.07 1.68 11.42
C LEU A 56 -0.27 2.55 10.18
N LEU A 57 -1.30 2.29 9.37
CA LEU A 57 -1.51 2.93 8.08
C LEU A 57 -1.64 4.45 8.20
N ALA A 58 -2.40 4.94 9.18
CA ALA A 58 -2.56 6.37 9.40
C ALA A 58 -1.24 7.07 9.74
N ALA A 59 -0.39 6.44 10.56
CA ALA A 59 0.93 6.96 10.88
C ALA A 59 1.86 6.94 9.65
N GLY A 60 1.84 5.85 8.88
CA GLY A 60 2.62 5.72 7.65
C GLY A 60 2.26 6.79 6.61
N ILE A 61 0.96 7.07 6.42
CA ILE A 61 0.51 8.14 5.51
C ILE A 61 1.01 9.51 5.96
N ARG A 62 0.89 9.83 7.25
CA ARG A 62 1.38 11.13 7.77
C ARG A 62 2.89 11.26 7.61
N ALA A 63 3.65 10.22 7.92
CA ALA A 63 5.10 10.21 7.75
C ALA A 63 5.51 10.44 6.28
N ALA A 64 4.82 9.79 5.35
CA ALA A 64 5.07 9.97 3.91
C ALA A 64 4.62 11.32 3.36
N ALA A 65 3.68 12.00 4.02
CA ALA A 65 3.27 13.36 3.67
C ALA A 65 4.26 14.42 4.16
N SER A 66 5.04 14.11 5.20
CA SER A 66 6.09 14.99 5.75
C SER A 66 7.50 14.73 5.20
N ALA A 67 7.66 13.76 4.29
CA ALA A 67 8.93 13.32 3.72
C ALA A 67 9.07 13.77 2.26
#